data_AF-A0PYV2-F1
#
_entry.id   AF-A0PYV2-F1
#
_cell.length_a   1.000
_cell.length_b   1.000
_cell.length_c   1.000
_cell.angle_alpha   90.00
_cell.angle_beta   90.00
_cell.angle_gamma   90.00
#
_symmetry.space_group_name_H-M   'P 1'
#
loop_
_entity.id
_entity.type
_entity.pdbx_description
1 polymer ?
#
loop_
_entity_poly.entity_id
_entity_poly.type
_entity_poly.pdbx_seq_one_letter_code
_entity_poly.pdbx_strand_id
1 'polypeptide(L)'
;MAVLKLDNKTLESKKNNNAIVKESTNVNKKLNTEPNKKLNAKPSIEPNIKQNIIPKVTCDEKSEKSEQGLLSSLKSDNKKFRKISRIPQLEKKSKLTKLVTNKYLLDTTFSNYTVPYGEIMPTSVGALEDENPNGNEIDDAIYDLKYDPRKILAFNGEAVENFTPAEGFENPDKYIVIKREKKSISDSTADISVIDSINDRTYPGAIQLANRNLVENKPDIISCKRKPITISVDLPGMADDGRKVVTSPTYSSVKSAVNSLLDEWNTKYSSKYAIPARVSYSDSMVYSKSQLSTAFGCNFKALDKALNIDFNSIYKGEKQVMLLAYKQIFYTVSVDAPENPSDLFDDSVTLKQLKAKGLNKDNPPAYVSNVAYGRTIYVKLETTSKSLNVKAAFKALIKNQDISGNTEYKDILNQSSFTATVLGGGAKEHNKVITKNFDEIREVIKNNAEYSPRNPGYPISYTTTFLKDNAVATINSKTDYIETTATEYTNGKLVLDHKGGYVAQYDISWDEVNYDKNGKEIVTHKTWDGNYKDRTSHFNTEIYLKGNSRNINVKVRECTGLAWEWWRTIIDDKNLPLVKKRTINIWGTTLYPRHSVEIQ
;
A
#
# COMPACT_ATOMS: atom_id res chain seq x y z
N MET A 1 12.93 -51.34 -12.86
CA MET A 1 13.98 -52.16 -13.52
C MET A 1 14.62 -51.24 -14.55
N ALA A 2 15.84 -50.72 -14.36
CA ALA A 2 17.14 -51.40 -14.54
C ALA A 2 17.25 -51.95 -15.98
N VAL A 3 18.22 -51.62 -16.85
CA VAL A 3 19.69 -51.38 -16.73
C VAL A 3 20.11 -50.43 -17.90
N LEU A 4 20.85 -49.32 -17.73
CA LEU A 4 22.31 -49.10 -17.52
C LEU A 4 23.22 -49.26 -18.78
N LYS A 5 24.19 -48.33 -18.92
CA LYS A 5 25.34 -48.21 -19.88
C LYS A 5 25.09 -47.52 -21.23
N LEU A 6 26.04 -46.83 -21.87
CA LEU A 6 27.24 -46.00 -21.54
C LEU A 6 28.10 -45.91 -22.82
N ASP A 7 28.42 -44.67 -23.22
CA ASP A 7 29.71 -44.19 -23.77
C ASP A 7 30.30 -44.54 -25.17
N ASN A 8 30.64 -43.42 -25.85
CA ASN A 8 31.89 -43.10 -26.57
C ASN A 8 32.32 -43.86 -27.84
N LYS A 9 32.35 -43.12 -28.97
CA LYS A 9 33.60 -42.49 -29.45
C LYS A 9 33.42 -41.49 -30.61
N THR A 10 34.23 -40.43 -30.57
CA THR A 10 34.47 -39.42 -31.62
C THR A 10 35.24 -39.99 -32.81
N LEU A 11 35.01 -39.51 -34.04
CA LEU A 11 36.04 -39.42 -35.09
C LEU A 11 35.62 -38.56 -36.31
N GLU A 12 36.64 -37.92 -36.90
CA GLU A 12 36.79 -37.42 -38.27
C GLU A 12 36.02 -36.19 -38.82
N SER A 13 36.84 -35.23 -39.25
CA SER A 13 36.52 -34.09 -40.11
C SER A 13 36.42 -34.47 -41.59
N LYS A 14 35.42 -33.95 -42.32
CA LYS A 14 35.52 -33.74 -43.77
C LYS A 14 35.05 -32.33 -44.15
N LYS A 15 35.84 -31.70 -45.03
CA LYS A 15 35.57 -30.38 -45.64
C LYS A 15 34.56 -30.49 -46.79
N ASN A 16 34.09 -29.32 -47.22
CA ASN A 16 33.37 -29.00 -48.46
C ASN A 16 31.88 -29.41 -48.54
N ASN A 17 31.01 -28.40 -48.57
CA ASN A 17 30.65 -27.80 -49.85
C ASN A 17 30.17 -26.34 -49.72
N ASN A 18 30.59 -25.50 -50.67
CA ASN A 18 30.13 -24.12 -50.83
C ASN A 18 28.78 -24.10 -51.56
N ALA A 19 27.93 -23.12 -51.23
CA ALA A 19 26.88 -22.64 -52.12
C ALA A 19 26.76 -21.11 -52.02
N ILE A 20 27.34 -20.39 -52.98
CA ILE A 20 27.16 -18.94 -53.20
C ILE A 20 26.85 -18.75 -54.69
N VAL A 21 25.70 -18.17 -55.00
CA VAL A 21 25.25 -17.69 -56.33
C VAL A 21 24.38 -16.46 -56.04
N LYS A 22 24.84 -15.21 -56.23
CA LYS A 22 24.97 -14.42 -57.48
C LYS A 22 23.62 -14.24 -58.22
N GLU A 23 23.02 -13.05 -58.19
CA GLU A 23 23.23 -11.92 -59.11
C GLU A 23 22.93 -12.22 -60.60
N SER A 24 21.96 -11.53 -61.21
CA SER A 24 22.23 -10.33 -62.04
C SER A 24 21.04 -9.85 -62.93
N THR A 25 20.81 -8.53 -62.87
CA THR A 25 20.24 -7.58 -63.87
C THR A 25 19.63 -8.03 -65.21
N ASN A 26 18.53 -7.35 -65.64
CA ASN A 26 18.58 -6.52 -66.87
C ASN A 26 17.41 -5.52 -67.14
N VAL A 27 17.69 -4.60 -68.09
CA VAL A 27 16.79 -3.73 -68.91
C VAL A 27 16.55 -2.25 -68.51
N ASN A 28 16.99 -1.35 -69.41
CA ASN A 28 16.80 0.12 -69.43
C ASN A 28 15.42 0.57 -69.94
N LYS A 29 14.91 1.73 -69.46
CA LYS A 29 14.12 2.68 -70.30
C LYS A 29 14.00 4.12 -69.76
N LYS A 30 14.84 5.01 -70.32
CA LYS A 30 14.58 6.38 -70.82
C LYS A 30 13.71 7.43 -70.05
N LEU A 31 14.30 8.64 -70.02
CA LEU A 31 13.76 10.01 -70.22
C LEU A 31 13.57 10.99 -69.02
N ASN A 32 14.49 11.96 -69.01
CA ASN A 32 14.29 13.43 -69.00
C ASN A 32 13.90 14.27 -67.76
N THR A 33 14.71 15.33 -67.66
CA THR A 33 14.44 16.74 -67.30
C THR A 33 14.42 17.24 -65.85
N GLU A 34 15.27 18.26 -65.71
CA GLU A 34 15.69 19.09 -64.57
C GLU A 34 14.65 20.15 -64.11
N PRO A 35 14.94 21.01 -63.10
CA PRO A 35 13.93 21.64 -62.24
C PRO A 35 13.53 23.06 -62.68
N ASN A 36 12.59 23.68 -61.94
CA ASN A 36 12.24 25.09 -62.11
C ASN A 36 12.39 25.95 -60.85
N LYS A 37 12.73 27.22 -61.06
CA LYS A 37 13.09 28.25 -60.07
C LYS A 37 12.23 29.50 -60.26
N LYS A 38 11.91 30.19 -59.14
CA LYS A 38 11.64 31.66 -59.05
C LYS A 38 10.34 32.16 -59.75
N LEU A 39 9.78 33.36 -59.50
CA LEU A 39 10.25 34.58 -58.79
C LEU A 39 9.08 35.44 -58.19
N ASN A 40 9.33 36.13 -57.07
CA ASN A 40 8.82 37.42 -56.54
C ASN A 40 7.41 38.00 -56.80
N ALA A 41 6.80 38.53 -55.72
CA ALA A 41 6.44 39.97 -55.58
C ALA A 41 6.42 40.43 -54.09
N LYS A 42 6.73 41.72 -53.85
CA LYS A 42 6.71 42.48 -52.56
C LYS A 42 6.14 43.90 -52.90
N PRO A 43 5.76 44.84 -51.97
CA PRO A 43 6.70 45.40 -50.98
C PRO A 43 6.12 45.98 -49.64
N SER A 44 7.05 46.33 -48.72
CA SER A 44 6.99 47.42 -47.69
C SER A 44 5.89 47.39 -46.60
N ILE A 45 6.07 47.89 -45.36
CA ILE A 45 6.92 48.98 -44.80
C ILE A 45 7.63 48.54 -43.48
N GLU A 46 8.73 49.23 -43.13
CA GLU A 46 9.67 49.05 -42.00
C GLU A 46 9.59 50.29 -41.04
N PRO A 47 10.48 50.57 -40.05
CA PRO A 47 11.47 49.76 -39.31
C PRO A 47 11.46 49.98 -37.75
N ASN A 48 12.31 49.29 -36.98
CA ASN A 48 13.59 49.82 -36.43
C ASN A 48 14.08 49.10 -35.14
N ILE A 49 15.41 48.98 -35.02
CA ILE A 49 16.13 48.34 -33.90
C ILE A 49 16.85 49.42 -33.09
N LYS A 50 16.94 49.26 -31.76
CA LYS A 50 18.05 49.83 -30.96
C LYS A 50 18.60 48.84 -29.95
N GLN A 51 19.92 48.79 -29.88
CA GLN A 51 20.71 48.11 -28.84
C GLN A 51 20.58 48.88 -27.51
N ASN A 52 20.68 48.20 -26.36
CA ASN A 52 21.72 48.52 -25.36
C ASN A 52 21.73 47.63 -24.09
N ILE A 53 22.96 47.27 -23.70
CA ILE A 53 23.55 47.33 -22.35
C ILE A 53 22.87 46.58 -21.18
N ILE A 54 23.65 45.67 -20.59
CA ILE A 54 23.45 45.06 -19.27
C ILE A 54 23.96 46.01 -18.17
N PRO A 55 23.22 46.17 -17.05
CA PRO A 55 23.81 46.48 -15.76
C PRO A 55 23.56 45.39 -14.70
N LYS A 56 24.62 45.02 -13.98
CA LYS A 56 24.55 44.44 -12.61
C LYS A 56 24.13 45.53 -11.62
N VAL A 57 23.34 45.18 -10.60
CA VAL A 57 23.20 45.84 -9.26
C VAL A 57 22.11 45.05 -8.51
N THR A 58 22.52 44.06 -7.70
CA THR A 58 22.69 44.03 -6.22
C THR A 58 21.46 43.55 -5.45
N CYS A 59 21.70 42.76 -4.41
CA CYS A 59 20.69 42.29 -3.47
C CYS A 59 20.44 43.36 -2.40
N ASP A 60 19.21 43.51 -1.93
CA ASP A 60 18.87 44.31 -0.74
C ASP A 60 17.97 43.50 0.20
N GLU A 61 18.29 43.57 1.49
CA GLU A 61 17.62 42.86 2.57
C GLU A 61 16.25 43.49 2.90
N LYS A 62 15.13 42.78 2.67
CA LYS A 62 13.80 43.11 3.24
C LYS A 62 12.73 42.02 3.02
N SER A 63 12.84 40.90 3.74
CA SER A 63 11.71 39.95 3.88
C SER A 63 11.62 39.20 5.22
N GLU A 64 12.70 39.05 5.98
CA GLU A 64 12.74 38.16 7.17
C GLU A 64 11.99 38.65 8.43
N LYS A 65 11.29 39.79 8.41
CA LYS A 65 10.61 40.35 9.60
C LYS A 65 9.12 40.04 9.73
N SER A 66 8.49 39.34 8.79
CA SER A 66 7.08 38.92 8.89
C SER A 66 6.88 37.51 9.46
N GLU A 67 7.80 36.57 9.22
CA GLU A 67 7.62 35.16 9.64
C GLU A 67 7.86 34.91 11.13
N GLN A 68 8.75 35.67 11.78
CA GLN A 68 9.01 35.53 13.22
C GLN A 68 7.82 35.96 14.09
N GLY A 69 6.92 36.82 13.58
CA GLY A 69 5.70 37.22 14.28
C GLY A 69 4.69 36.07 14.43
N LEU A 70 4.46 35.32 13.36
CA LEU A 70 3.48 34.22 13.30
C LEU A 70 3.90 32.98 14.10
N LEU A 71 5.21 32.70 14.20
CA LEU A 71 5.75 31.59 15.00
C LEU A 71 5.67 31.81 16.53
N SER A 72 5.40 33.03 16.98
CA SER A 72 5.29 33.37 18.41
C SER A 72 3.88 33.18 18.98
N SER A 73 2.82 33.49 18.21
CA SER A 73 1.42 33.30 18.65
C SER A 73 1.07 31.81 18.78
N LEU A 74 1.42 30.99 17.78
CA LEU A 74 1.16 29.54 17.74
C LEU A 74 1.83 28.74 18.89
N LYS A 75 2.87 29.30 19.53
CA LYS A 75 3.51 28.71 20.72
C LYS A 75 2.81 29.08 22.03
N SER A 76 1.98 30.11 22.06
CA SER A 76 1.25 30.52 23.27
C SER A 76 -0.02 29.68 23.51
N ASP A 77 -0.79 29.38 22.45
CA ASP A 77 -2.08 28.68 22.58
C ASP A 77 -1.93 27.20 22.98
N ASN A 78 -0.85 26.54 22.54
CA ASN A 78 -0.54 25.17 22.94
C ASN A 78 -0.21 24.99 24.44
N LYS A 79 -0.05 26.08 25.20
CA LYS A 79 0.19 26.03 26.65
C LYS A 79 -1.09 26.05 27.50
N LYS A 80 -2.27 26.35 26.91
CA LYS A 80 -3.56 26.44 27.63
C LYS A 80 -4.38 25.14 27.68
N PHE A 81 -4.08 24.15 26.84
CA PHE A 81 -4.84 22.87 26.76
C PHE A 81 -4.18 21.67 27.48
N ARG A 82 -3.37 21.91 28.52
CA ARG A 82 -2.84 20.86 29.42
C ARG A 82 -3.20 21.09 30.89
N LYS A 83 -4.49 20.97 31.20
CA LYS A 83 -5.01 20.61 32.53
C LYS A 83 -6.52 20.31 32.41
N ILE A 84 -6.88 19.02 32.50
CA ILE A 84 -8.12 18.41 33.04
C ILE A 84 -8.21 16.99 32.44
N SER A 85 -7.80 15.99 33.24
CA SER A 85 -8.21 14.59 33.12
C SER A 85 -7.72 13.82 34.35
N ARG A 86 -8.46 13.93 35.47
CA ARG A 86 -8.35 12.97 36.57
C ARG A 86 -9.35 11.85 36.34
N ILE A 87 -8.87 10.62 36.26
CA ILE A 87 -9.66 9.40 36.21
C ILE A 87 -10.04 9.00 37.65
N PRO A 88 -11.30 8.63 37.91
CA PRO A 88 -11.65 7.68 38.96
C PRO A 88 -11.97 6.31 38.34
N GLN A 89 -11.46 5.23 38.95
CA GLN A 89 -11.89 3.87 38.62
C GLN A 89 -13.28 3.59 39.21
N LEU A 90 -14.03 2.67 38.58
CA LEU A 90 -15.29 2.16 39.12
C LEU A 90 -15.19 0.64 39.32
N GLU A 91 -15.24 0.23 40.58
CA GLU A 91 -15.29 -1.17 40.99
C GLU A 91 -16.64 -1.82 40.70
N LYS A 92 -16.65 -3.14 40.55
CA LYS A 92 -17.86 -3.96 40.51
C LYS A 92 -18.59 -3.93 41.85
N LYS A 93 -19.92 -3.70 41.84
CA LYS A 93 -20.83 -4.29 42.84
C LYS A 93 -22.24 -4.47 42.27
N SER A 94 -22.78 -5.66 42.45
CA SER A 94 -24.11 -6.08 42.02
C SER A 94 -25.18 -5.77 43.07
N LYS A 95 -26.37 -5.34 42.64
CA LYS A 95 -27.63 -5.58 43.36
C LYS A 95 -28.78 -5.83 42.40
N LEU A 96 -29.47 -6.95 42.62
CA LEU A 96 -30.78 -7.26 42.06
C LEU A 96 -31.84 -6.34 42.69
N THR A 97 -32.82 -5.91 41.88
CA THR A 97 -34.16 -5.60 42.38
C THR A 97 -35.20 -6.06 41.34
N LYS A 98 -36.19 -6.85 41.78
CA LYS A 98 -37.35 -7.25 40.97
C LYS A 98 -38.35 -6.10 40.92
N LEU A 99 -39.09 -5.95 39.82
CA LEU A 99 -40.36 -5.22 39.79
C LEU A 99 -41.41 -6.06 39.07
N VAL A 100 -42.63 -6.03 39.60
CA VAL A 100 -43.67 -7.03 39.39
C VAL A 100 -44.76 -6.48 38.48
N THR A 101 -45.19 -7.27 37.51
CA THR A 101 -46.38 -7.03 36.68
C THR A 101 -47.64 -7.01 37.52
N ASN A 102 -48.55 -6.09 37.23
CA ASN A 102 -49.94 -6.21 37.69
C ASN A 102 -50.92 -5.83 36.58
N LYS A 103 -51.94 -6.67 36.43
CA LYS A 103 -52.95 -6.64 35.36
C LYS A 103 -54.30 -6.71 36.04
N TYR A 104 -55.17 -5.74 35.80
CA TYR A 104 -56.54 -5.74 36.32
C TYR A 104 -57.57 -5.68 35.19
N LEU A 105 -58.70 -6.32 35.44
CA LEU A 105 -59.88 -6.52 34.61
C LEU A 105 -61.13 -6.15 35.44
N LEU A 106 -62.32 -6.19 34.83
CA LEU A 106 -63.67 -5.92 35.38
C LEU A 106 -64.05 -4.41 35.38
N ASP A 107 -65.29 -3.99 35.13
CA ASP A 107 -66.52 -4.75 34.75
C ASP A 107 -67.47 -3.90 33.88
N THR A 108 -68.53 -4.55 33.39
CA THR A 108 -69.64 -4.06 32.56
C THR A 108 -70.76 -3.38 33.33
N THR A 109 -71.53 -2.51 32.66
CA THR A 109 -72.94 -2.22 32.99
C THR A 109 -73.80 -2.03 31.74
N PHE A 110 -75.04 -2.53 31.79
CA PHE A 110 -76.04 -2.46 30.71
C PHE A 110 -76.93 -1.21 30.85
N SER A 111 -77.46 -0.72 29.72
CA SER A 111 -78.74 -0.02 29.69
C SER A 111 -79.45 -0.26 28.34
N ASN A 112 -80.75 -0.56 28.37
CA ASN A 112 -81.56 -0.93 27.21
C ASN A 112 -82.45 0.24 26.77
N TYR A 113 -82.50 0.54 25.47
CA TYR A 113 -83.64 1.26 24.85
C TYR A 113 -83.83 0.86 23.38
N THR A 114 -85.09 0.79 22.97
CA THR A 114 -85.63 0.31 21.68
C THR A 114 -87.05 0.88 21.52
N VAL A 115 -87.67 1.12 20.37
CA VAL A 115 -87.34 1.02 18.91
C VAL A 115 -87.89 2.33 18.23
N PRO A 116 -88.17 2.53 16.90
CA PRO A 116 -88.07 1.67 15.71
C PRO A 116 -87.46 2.26 14.40
N TYR A 117 -87.13 1.34 13.48
CA TYR A 117 -87.13 1.40 12.00
C TYR A 117 -86.93 2.72 11.21
N GLY A 118 -85.92 2.69 10.35
CA GLY A 118 -85.83 3.45 9.10
C GLY A 118 -84.79 2.81 8.17
N GLU A 119 -85.18 2.42 6.95
CA GLU A 119 -84.28 1.77 5.99
C GLU A 119 -83.24 2.76 5.43
N ILE A 120 -81.95 2.52 5.65
CA ILE A 120 -80.89 2.99 4.76
C ILE A 120 -79.80 1.92 4.69
N MET A 121 -79.65 1.29 3.52
CA MET A 121 -78.44 0.55 3.18
C MET A 121 -77.38 1.54 2.69
N PRO A 122 -76.23 1.62 3.35
CA PRO A 122 -74.99 1.78 2.62
C PRO A 122 -74.04 0.62 2.93
N THR A 123 -73.56 0.00 1.86
CA THR A 123 -72.38 -0.86 1.84
C THR A 123 -71.30 -0.35 2.79
N SER A 124 -70.98 -1.12 3.83
CA SER A 124 -69.73 -0.94 4.56
C SER A 124 -68.60 -1.30 3.60
N VAL A 125 -68.05 -0.27 2.95
CA VAL A 125 -66.71 -0.36 2.36
C VAL A 125 -65.77 -0.59 3.53
N GLY A 126 -65.48 -1.85 3.81
CA GLY A 126 -64.36 -2.19 4.67
C GLY A 126 -63.13 -1.55 4.05
N ALA A 127 -62.42 -0.75 4.84
CA ALA A 127 -61.09 -0.34 4.45
C ALA A 127 -60.26 -1.63 4.34
N LEU A 128 -60.02 -2.06 3.11
CA LEU A 128 -59.00 -3.05 2.83
C LEU A 128 -57.69 -2.39 3.24
N GLU A 129 -57.08 -2.86 4.32
CA GLU A 129 -55.63 -2.82 4.40
C GLU A 129 -55.15 -3.56 3.15
N ASP A 130 -54.42 -2.86 2.27
CA ASP A 130 -53.75 -3.48 1.12
C ASP A 130 -52.65 -4.39 1.67
N GLU A 131 -53.04 -5.57 2.16
CA GLU A 131 -52.10 -6.64 2.45
C GLU A 131 -51.30 -6.91 1.18
N ASN A 132 -49.99 -6.63 1.23
CA ASN A 132 -49.06 -7.14 0.23
C ASN A 132 -48.58 -8.52 0.70
N PRO A 133 -49.23 -9.63 0.26
CA PRO A 133 -48.82 -10.97 0.69
C PRO A 133 -47.40 -11.32 0.22
N ASN A 134 -46.93 -10.72 -0.89
CA ASN A 134 -45.56 -10.93 -1.36
C ASN A 134 -44.55 -10.23 -0.45
N GLY A 135 -44.90 -9.06 0.11
CA GLY A 135 -44.09 -8.32 1.08
C GLY A 135 -43.86 -9.13 2.34
N ASN A 136 -44.95 -9.61 2.96
CA ASN A 136 -44.89 -10.47 4.14
C ASN A 136 -44.09 -11.77 3.86
N GLU A 137 -44.29 -12.43 2.70
CA GLU A 137 -43.51 -13.63 2.32
C GLU A 137 -42.00 -13.33 2.17
N ILE A 138 -41.64 -12.15 1.68
CA ILE A 138 -40.25 -11.70 1.52
C ILE A 138 -39.63 -11.40 2.89
N ASP A 139 -40.35 -10.71 3.77
CA ASP A 139 -39.89 -10.32 5.11
C ASP A 139 -39.62 -11.56 5.97
N ASP A 140 -40.63 -12.43 6.13
CA ASP A 140 -40.51 -13.69 6.87
C ASP A 140 -39.31 -14.50 6.37
N ALA A 141 -39.17 -14.67 5.05
CA ALA A 141 -38.10 -15.47 4.47
C ALA A 141 -36.71 -14.85 4.61
N ILE A 142 -36.58 -13.53 4.72
CA ILE A 142 -35.31 -12.84 4.96
C ILE A 142 -34.96 -12.88 6.45
N TYR A 143 -35.94 -12.67 7.34
CA TYR A 143 -35.77 -12.82 8.78
C TYR A 143 -35.41 -14.26 9.19
N ASP A 144 -35.93 -15.28 8.49
CA ASP A 144 -35.60 -16.68 8.74
C ASP A 144 -34.22 -17.14 8.23
N LEU A 145 -33.47 -16.31 7.49
CA LEU A 145 -32.14 -16.67 7.01
C LEU A 145 -31.15 -16.89 8.18
N LYS A 146 -30.59 -18.10 8.28
CA LYS A 146 -29.63 -18.50 9.33
C LYS A 146 -28.20 -18.54 8.78
N TYR A 147 -27.42 -17.50 9.07
CA TYR A 147 -26.02 -17.35 8.68
C TYR A 147 -25.20 -16.68 9.79
N ASP A 148 -23.86 -16.83 9.77
CA ASP A 148 -22.94 -16.07 10.62
C ASP A 148 -22.35 -14.93 9.77
N PRO A 149 -22.72 -13.65 10.02
CA PRO A 149 -22.29 -12.52 9.20
C PRO A 149 -20.76 -12.36 9.18
N ARG A 150 -20.05 -12.85 10.20
CA ARG A 150 -18.58 -12.78 10.26
C ARG A 150 -17.90 -13.79 9.35
N LYS A 151 -18.56 -14.91 9.07
CA LYS A 151 -18.04 -15.99 8.21
C LYS A 151 -18.41 -15.80 6.75
N ILE A 152 -19.59 -15.25 6.47
CA ILE A 152 -20.11 -15.16 5.10
C ILE A 152 -19.33 -14.18 4.22
N LEU A 153 -18.75 -13.14 4.85
CA LEU A 153 -17.81 -12.21 4.23
C LEU A 153 -16.35 -12.43 4.72
N ALA A 154 -15.95 -13.68 4.93
CA ALA A 154 -14.57 -14.00 5.26
C ALA A 154 -13.67 -14.08 4.00
N PHE A 155 -12.52 -13.40 4.04
CA PHE A 155 -11.41 -13.60 3.12
C PHE A 155 -10.30 -14.37 3.84
N ASN A 156 -10.09 -15.63 3.46
CA ASN A 156 -8.86 -16.35 3.79
C ASN A 156 -7.91 -16.25 2.58
N GLY A 157 -6.72 -15.72 2.81
CA GLY A 157 -5.67 -15.57 1.82
C GLY A 157 -4.76 -16.80 1.75
N GLU A 158 -3.46 -16.56 1.58
CA GLU A 158 -2.44 -17.61 1.52
C GLU A 158 -2.23 -18.23 2.90
N ALA A 159 -1.97 -19.55 2.91
CA ALA A 159 -1.45 -20.28 4.06
C ALA A 159 0.01 -20.64 3.74
N VAL A 160 0.95 -20.09 4.51
CA VAL A 160 2.38 -20.32 4.28
C VAL A 160 2.81 -21.55 5.06
N GLU A 161 3.13 -22.64 4.37
CA GLU A 161 3.57 -23.89 4.99
C GLU A 161 5.10 -24.05 5.00
N ASN A 162 5.75 -23.88 3.84
CA ASN A 162 7.18 -24.19 3.67
C ASN A 162 7.91 -23.04 2.96
N PHE A 163 9.09 -22.66 3.46
CA PHE A 163 10.01 -21.67 2.87
C PHE A 163 11.42 -21.85 3.43
N THR A 164 12.45 -21.40 2.70
CA THR A 164 13.84 -21.36 3.21
C THR A 164 14.01 -20.14 4.12
N PRO A 165 14.32 -20.30 5.43
CA PRO A 165 14.38 -19.17 6.37
C PRO A 165 15.56 -18.22 6.16
N ALA A 166 16.67 -18.71 5.61
CA ALA A 166 17.83 -17.89 5.29
C ALA A 166 18.60 -18.44 4.09
N GLU A 167 19.15 -17.55 3.27
CA GLU A 167 20.01 -17.86 2.12
C GLU A 167 21.16 -16.87 2.06
N GLY A 168 22.33 -17.30 1.58
CA GLY A 168 23.51 -16.46 1.43
C GLY A 168 24.08 -16.55 0.02
N PHE A 169 24.43 -15.40 -0.57
CA PHE A 169 24.92 -15.29 -1.95
C PHE A 169 26.21 -14.48 -1.98
N GLU A 170 27.23 -15.04 -2.62
CA GLU A 170 28.48 -14.34 -2.93
C GLU A 170 28.32 -13.55 -4.25
N ASN A 171 28.78 -12.31 -4.23
CA ASN A 171 28.81 -11.34 -5.32
C ASN A 171 30.25 -10.74 -5.30
N PRO A 172 30.85 -10.29 -6.42
CA PRO A 172 32.32 -10.07 -6.47
C PRO A 172 32.93 -9.27 -5.31
N ASP A 173 32.27 -8.20 -4.86
CA ASP A 173 32.73 -7.34 -3.76
C ASP A 173 31.89 -7.47 -2.46
N LYS A 174 30.89 -8.36 -2.43
CA LYS A 174 29.80 -8.33 -1.44
C LYS A 174 29.24 -9.71 -1.12
N TYR A 175 28.76 -9.89 0.10
CA TYR A 175 27.93 -11.02 0.50
C TYR A 175 26.51 -10.54 0.84
N ILE A 176 25.49 -11.18 0.27
CA ILE A 176 24.09 -10.85 0.50
C ILE A 176 23.45 -11.98 1.30
N VAL A 177 22.88 -11.65 2.46
CA VAL A 177 22.07 -12.55 3.27
C VAL A 177 20.61 -12.18 3.10
N ILE A 178 19.79 -13.13 2.66
CA ILE A 178 18.33 -13.03 2.68
C ILE A 178 17.85 -13.79 3.92
N LYS A 179 16.97 -13.18 4.71
CA LYS A 179 16.20 -13.80 5.78
C LYS A 179 14.73 -13.71 5.47
N ARG A 180 13.99 -14.77 5.77
CA ARG A 180 12.56 -14.90 5.53
C ARG A 180 11.87 -15.33 6.81
N GLU A 181 10.79 -14.66 7.16
CA GLU A 181 9.98 -14.98 8.34
C GLU A 181 8.51 -15.11 7.94
N LYS A 182 7.86 -16.18 8.40
CA LYS A 182 6.41 -16.28 8.31
C LYS A 182 5.76 -15.24 9.22
N LYS A 183 4.88 -14.41 8.65
CA LYS A 183 4.01 -13.48 9.37
C LYS A 183 2.56 -13.79 9.03
N SER A 184 1.65 -13.29 9.85
CA SER A 184 0.21 -13.33 9.59
C SER A 184 -0.37 -11.93 9.81
N ILE A 185 -1.32 -11.54 8.97
CA ILE A 185 -2.11 -10.33 9.13
C ILE A 185 -3.59 -10.70 9.09
N SER A 186 -4.38 -10.03 9.93
CA SER A 186 -5.84 -10.09 9.90
C SER A 186 -6.41 -8.69 10.09
N ASP A 187 -7.43 -8.36 9.31
CA ASP A 187 -8.12 -7.06 9.35
C ASP A 187 -9.62 -7.24 9.16
N SER A 188 -10.41 -6.24 9.55
CA SER A 188 -11.87 -6.26 9.51
C SER A 188 -12.38 -4.89 9.05
N THR A 189 -12.96 -4.83 7.85
CA THR A 189 -13.40 -3.57 7.23
C THR A 189 -14.85 -3.62 6.75
N ALA A 190 -15.61 -2.57 7.05
CA ALA A 190 -16.92 -2.29 6.46
C ALA A 190 -16.81 -1.37 5.22
N ASP A 191 -15.65 -0.72 5.02
CA ASP A 191 -15.38 0.16 3.89
C ASP A 191 -14.85 -0.66 2.71
N ILE A 192 -15.76 -1.05 1.82
CA ILE A 192 -15.48 -1.93 0.67
C ILE A 192 -15.02 -1.05 -0.50
N SER A 193 -13.81 -1.29 -1.02
CA SER A 193 -13.28 -0.52 -2.15
C SER A 193 -14.03 -0.81 -3.47
N VAL A 194 -14.23 0.22 -4.30
CA VAL A 194 -14.83 0.09 -5.64
C VAL A 194 -13.75 -0.18 -6.70
N ILE A 195 -14.08 -0.98 -7.72
CA ILE A 195 -13.26 -1.15 -8.92
C ILE A 195 -13.92 -0.38 -10.07
N ASP A 196 -13.21 0.61 -10.63
CA ASP A 196 -13.73 1.53 -11.65
C ASP A 196 -14.38 0.82 -12.86
N SER A 197 -13.90 -0.37 -13.24
CA SER A 197 -14.40 -1.13 -14.40
C SER A 197 -15.79 -1.78 -14.22
N ILE A 198 -16.36 -1.76 -13.01
CA ILE A 198 -17.66 -2.36 -12.66
C ILE A 198 -18.47 -1.47 -11.69
N ASN A 199 -18.30 -0.15 -11.85
CA ASN A 199 -18.98 0.84 -11.00
C ASN A 199 -20.52 0.87 -11.19
N ASP A 200 -21.04 0.27 -12.26
CA ASP A 200 -22.47 0.09 -12.53
C ASP A 200 -23.21 -0.71 -11.45
N ARG A 201 -22.48 -1.56 -10.72
CA ARG A 201 -23.01 -2.39 -9.63
C ARG A 201 -23.00 -1.73 -8.26
N THR A 202 -22.39 -0.55 -8.13
CA THR A 202 -22.23 0.16 -6.85
C THR A 202 -22.86 1.54 -6.90
N TYR A 203 -24.03 1.67 -6.31
CA TYR A 203 -24.75 2.93 -6.14
C TYR A 203 -25.59 2.89 -4.85
N PRO A 204 -25.89 4.04 -4.22
CA PRO A 204 -26.74 4.09 -3.03
C PRO A 204 -28.06 3.34 -3.24
N GLY A 205 -28.37 2.39 -2.35
CA GLY A 205 -29.60 1.61 -2.39
C GLY A 205 -29.61 0.46 -3.39
N ALA A 206 -28.49 0.14 -4.04
CA ALA A 206 -28.32 -1.12 -4.77
C ALA A 206 -28.45 -2.32 -3.81
N ILE A 207 -29.11 -3.39 -4.24
CA ILE A 207 -29.20 -4.65 -3.47
C ILE A 207 -28.21 -5.65 -4.04
N GLN A 208 -27.35 -6.18 -3.19
CA GLN A 208 -26.26 -7.08 -3.51
C GLN A 208 -26.37 -8.40 -2.72
N LEU A 209 -25.73 -9.46 -3.21
CA LEU A 209 -25.55 -10.70 -2.46
C LEU A 209 -24.29 -10.60 -1.61
N ALA A 210 -24.42 -10.79 -0.30
CA ALA A 210 -23.28 -10.87 0.61
C ALA A 210 -22.64 -12.26 0.49
N ASN A 211 -21.71 -12.39 -0.45
CA ASN A 211 -21.04 -13.64 -0.81
C ASN A 211 -19.56 -13.43 -1.16
N ARG A 212 -18.89 -14.46 -1.69
CA ARG A 212 -17.48 -14.38 -2.11
C ARG A 212 -17.22 -13.31 -3.18
N ASN A 213 -18.18 -13.03 -4.06
CA ASN A 213 -18.01 -12.03 -5.10
C ASN A 213 -18.02 -10.60 -4.53
N LEU A 214 -18.82 -10.32 -3.49
CA LEU A 214 -18.71 -9.07 -2.71
C LEU A 214 -17.32 -8.91 -2.08
N VAL A 215 -16.81 -9.98 -1.44
CA VAL A 215 -15.46 -10.01 -0.83
C VAL A 215 -14.34 -9.76 -1.85
N GLU A 216 -14.51 -10.20 -3.10
CA GLU A 216 -13.56 -9.92 -4.19
C GLU A 216 -13.79 -8.57 -4.91
N ASN A 217 -14.58 -7.67 -4.31
CA ASN A 217 -14.98 -6.36 -4.85
C ASN A 217 -15.71 -6.45 -6.21
N LYS A 218 -16.44 -7.55 -6.46
CA LYS A 218 -17.21 -7.82 -7.68
C LYS A 218 -18.67 -8.21 -7.38
N PRO A 219 -19.42 -7.42 -6.59
CA PRO A 219 -20.71 -7.83 -6.04
C PRO A 219 -21.70 -8.32 -7.10
N ASP A 220 -22.48 -9.34 -6.75
CA ASP A 220 -23.66 -9.75 -7.52
C ASP A 220 -24.87 -8.90 -7.12
N ILE A 221 -25.65 -8.44 -8.10
CA ILE A 221 -26.78 -7.51 -7.91
C ILE A 221 -28.13 -8.23 -8.06
N ILE A 222 -29.04 -8.02 -7.10
CA ILE A 222 -30.44 -8.41 -7.22
C ILE A 222 -31.20 -7.33 -8.00
N SER A 223 -31.21 -7.44 -9.33
CA SER A 223 -31.98 -6.56 -10.20
C SER A 223 -33.45 -6.97 -10.26
N CYS A 224 -34.35 -6.10 -9.81
CA CYS A 224 -35.81 -6.28 -9.73
C CYS A 224 -36.51 -4.90 -9.78
N LYS A 225 -37.85 -4.87 -9.81
CA LYS A 225 -38.58 -3.62 -9.54
C LYS A 225 -38.40 -3.23 -8.05
N ARG A 226 -38.40 -1.93 -7.77
CA ARG A 226 -38.03 -1.36 -6.48
C ARG A 226 -39.04 -0.29 -6.09
N LYS A 227 -39.36 -0.21 -4.80
CA LYS A 227 -40.05 0.94 -4.20
C LYS A 227 -39.15 2.19 -4.21
N PRO A 228 -39.72 3.39 -4.04
CA PRO A 228 -38.94 4.62 -3.89
C PRO A 228 -37.95 4.53 -2.73
N ILE A 229 -36.79 5.19 -2.86
CA ILE A 229 -35.85 5.39 -1.75
C ILE A 229 -35.51 6.87 -1.62
N THR A 230 -35.21 7.31 -0.40
CA THR A 230 -34.59 8.61 -0.15
C THR A 230 -33.08 8.46 -0.13
N ILE A 231 -32.38 9.27 -0.93
CA ILE A 231 -30.93 9.44 -0.84
C ILE A 231 -30.60 10.79 -0.20
N SER A 232 -29.51 10.86 0.54
CA SER A 232 -28.99 12.09 1.13
C SER A 232 -27.50 12.25 0.90
N VAL A 233 -27.05 13.48 0.63
CA VAL A 233 -25.63 13.82 0.44
C VAL A 233 -25.13 14.67 1.61
N ASP A 234 -23.90 14.41 2.09
CA ASP A 234 -23.33 15.08 3.27
C ASP A 234 -22.61 16.42 2.97
N LEU A 235 -23.03 17.12 1.92
CA LEU A 235 -22.43 18.39 1.50
C LEU A 235 -22.84 19.57 2.40
N PRO A 236 -21.90 20.52 2.66
CA PRO A 236 -22.12 21.57 3.64
C PRO A 236 -23.18 22.57 3.16
N GLY A 237 -24.08 22.94 4.08
CA GLY A 237 -25.05 24.03 3.92
C GLY A 237 -26.42 23.64 3.35
N MET A 238 -26.58 22.44 2.79
CA MET A 238 -27.82 22.08 2.07
C MET A 238 -29.06 21.90 2.97
N ALA A 239 -28.89 21.38 4.19
CA ALA A 239 -30.01 20.96 5.04
C ALA A 239 -30.98 20.04 4.26
N ASP A 240 -32.26 20.39 4.13
CA ASP A 240 -33.24 19.58 3.41
C ASP A 240 -33.02 19.52 1.88
N ASP A 241 -32.39 20.53 1.27
CA ASP A 241 -31.97 20.50 -0.14
C ASP A 241 -30.94 19.36 -0.41
N GLY A 242 -30.32 18.81 0.65
CA GLY A 242 -29.38 17.70 0.57
C GLY A 242 -30.03 16.32 0.38
N ARG A 243 -31.36 16.25 0.26
CA ARG A 243 -32.14 15.01 0.19
C ARG A 243 -32.91 14.91 -1.14
N LYS A 244 -33.04 13.70 -1.67
CA LYS A 244 -33.84 13.45 -2.89
C LYS A 244 -34.50 12.08 -2.88
N VAL A 245 -35.80 12.05 -3.16
CA VAL A 245 -36.54 10.79 -3.38
C VAL A 245 -36.29 10.31 -4.81
N VAL A 246 -35.90 9.04 -4.95
CA VAL A 246 -35.70 8.35 -6.23
C VAL A 246 -36.82 7.31 -6.37
N THR A 247 -37.82 7.61 -7.20
CA THR A 247 -39.06 6.81 -7.32
C THR A 247 -38.86 5.39 -7.84
N SER A 248 -37.84 5.17 -8.68
CA SER A 248 -37.46 3.85 -9.19
C SER A 248 -35.93 3.73 -9.14
N PRO A 249 -35.35 3.22 -8.03
CA PRO A 249 -33.90 3.22 -7.84
C PRO A 249 -33.17 2.17 -8.67
N THR A 250 -32.57 2.66 -9.76
CA THR A 250 -31.65 1.95 -10.66
C THR A 250 -30.34 2.73 -10.71
N TYR A 251 -29.26 2.15 -11.23
CA TYR A 251 -27.99 2.86 -11.37
C TYR A 251 -28.13 4.21 -12.08
N SER A 252 -28.91 4.28 -13.17
CA SER A 252 -29.08 5.51 -13.96
C SER A 252 -29.91 6.56 -13.24
N SER A 253 -31.02 6.19 -12.61
CA SER A 253 -31.89 7.14 -11.87
C SER A 253 -31.24 7.64 -10.58
N VAL A 254 -30.55 6.77 -9.82
CA VAL A 254 -29.80 7.17 -8.63
C VAL A 254 -28.62 8.09 -9.03
N LYS A 255 -27.88 7.77 -10.09
CA LYS A 255 -26.82 8.64 -10.62
C LYS A 255 -27.35 10.01 -11.06
N SER A 256 -28.51 10.04 -11.71
CA SER A 256 -29.18 11.30 -12.09
C SER A 256 -29.61 12.13 -10.87
N ALA A 257 -30.09 11.47 -9.81
CA ALA A 257 -30.45 12.11 -8.56
C ALA A 257 -29.22 12.67 -7.82
N VAL A 258 -28.11 11.91 -7.74
CA VAL A 258 -26.83 12.39 -7.20
C VAL A 258 -26.33 13.60 -7.98
N ASN A 259 -26.29 13.52 -9.32
CA ASN A 259 -25.88 14.66 -10.15
C ASN A 259 -26.74 15.91 -9.88
N SER A 260 -28.06 15.74 -9.71
CA SER A 260 -28.95 16.86 -9.36
C SER A 260 -28.57 17.52 -8.05
N LEU A 261 -28.28 16.74 -7.01
CA LEU A 261 -27.88 17.24 -5.69
C LEU A 261 -26.54 17.99 -5.76
N LEU A 262 -25.60 17.53 -6.61
CA LEU A 262 -24.34 18.23 -6.87
C LEU A 262 -24.56 19.54 -7.61
N ASP A 263 -25.38 19.56 -8.66
CA ASP A 263 -25.70 20.78 -9.42
C ASP A 263 -26.41 21.82 -8.55
N GLU A 264 -27.31 21.36 -7.66
CA GLU A 264 -27.97 22.18 -6.65
C GLU A 264 -26.96 22.76 -5.65
N TRP A 265 -26.03 21.93 -5.15
CA TRP A 265 -24.94 22.40 -4.29
C TRP A 265 -24.06 23.45 -4.97
N ASN A 266 -23.63 23.14 -6.20
CA ASN A 266 -22.78 23.99 -7.05
C ASN A 266 -23.43 25.35 -7.31
N THR A 267 -24.76 25.38 -7.49
CA THR A 267 -25.52 26.60 -7.81
C THR A 267 -25.79 27.47 -6.58
N LYS A 268 -26.23 26.87 -5.47
CA LYS A 268 -26.74 27.60 -4.29
C LYS A 268 -25.67 27.86 -3.21
N TYR A 269 -24.67 26.99 -3.08
CA TYR A 269 -23.83 26.92 -1.86
C TYR A 269 -22.32 27.05 -2.10
N SER A 270 -21.81 26.71 -3.29
CA SER A 270 -20.37 26.71 -3.60
C SER A 270 -19.67 28.08 -3.49
N SER A 271 -20.42 29.18 -3.54
CA SER A 271 -19.90 30.54 -3.33
C SER A 271 -19.53 30.85 -1.89
N LYS A 272 -20.04 30.06 -0.93
CA LYS A 272 -19.83 30.24 0.52
C LYS A 272 -18.99 29.13 1.15
N TYR A 273 -19.01 27.92 0.58
CA TYR A 273 -18.37 26.74 1.16
C TYR A 273 -17.38 26.11 0.18
N ALA A 274 -16.19 25.80 0.69
CA ALA A 274 -15.22 24.92 0.04
C ALA A 274 -15.41 23.48 0.56
N ILE A 275 -15.08 22.46 -0.26
CA ILE A 275 -15.15 21.05 0.12
C ILE A 275 -13.73 20.45 0.03
N PRO A 276 -12.88 20.66 1.06
CA PRO A 276 -11.63 19.94 1.18
C PRO A 276 -11.93 18.46 1.40
N ALA A 277 -11.19 17.58 0.72
CA ALA A 277 -11.38 16.15 0.83
C ALA A 277 -11.08 15.66 2.26
N ARG A 278 -11.95 14.80 2.78
CA ARG A 278 -11.65 13.97 3.96
C ARG A 278 -10.62 12.93 3.53
N VAL A 279 -9.37 13.12 3.96
CA VAL A 279 -8.25 12.24 3.60
C VAL A 279 -8.13 11.11 4.61
N SER A 280 -8.29 9.87 4.14
CA SER A 280 -7.84 8.66 4.84
C SER A 280 -6.52 8.19 4.25
N TYR A 281 -5.55 7.86 5.11
CA TYR A 281 -4.19 7.46 4.74
C TYR A 281 -3.88 6.10 5.34
N SER A 282 -3.35 5.20 4.49
CA SER A 282 -2.86 3.88 4.89
C SER A 282 -1.56 3.58 4.15
N ASP A 283 -0.68 2.78 4.77
CA ASP A 283 0.53 2.29 4.12
C ASP A 283 0.95 0.90 4.58
N SER A 284 1.74 0.24 3.74
CA SER A 284 2.33 -1.06 4.05
C SER A 284 3.65 -1.26 3.32
N MET A 285 4.58 -2.00 3.93
CA MET A 285 5.63 -2.66 3.16
C MET A 285 4.98 -3.80 2.36
N VAL A 286 5.48 -4.05 1.17
CA VAL A 286 4.89 -5.02 0.25
C VAL A 286 5.64 -6.34 0.34
N TYR A 287 4.92 -7.45 0.55
CA TYR A 287 5.49 -8.81 0.55
C TYR A 287 4.72 -9.80 -0.32
N SER A 288 3.39 -9.83 -0.23
CA SER A 288 2.54 -10.67 -1.08
C SER A 288 1.25 -9.94 -1.50
N LYS A 289 0.59 -10.45 -2.53
CA LYS A 289 -0.65 -9.87 -3.07
C LYS A 289 -1.84 -10.05 -2.12
N SER A 290 -1.89 -11.17 -1.42
CA SER A 290 -2.85 -11.45 -0.35
C SER A 290 -2.64 -10.54 0.87
N GLN A 291 -1.38 -10.28 1.25
CA GLN A 291 -1.01 -9.36 2.34
C GLN A 291 -1.46 -7.93 2.03
N LEU A 292 -1.24 -7.44 0.80
CA LEU A 292 -1.76 -6.13 0.39
C LEU A 292 -3.30 -6.11 0.32
N SER A 293 -3.93 -7.16 -0.22
CA SER A 293 -5.40 -7.19 -0.29
C SER A 293 -6.05 -7.16 1.10
N THR A 294 -5.41 -7.79 2.08
CA THR A 294 -5.81 -7.73 3.50
C THR A 294 -5.55 -6.34 4.09
N ALA A 295 -4.36 -5.76 3.88
CA ALA A 295 -3.96 -4.48 4.47
C ALA A 295 -4.68 -3.23 3.91
N PHE A 296 -5.24 -3.32 2.70
CA PHE A 296 -5.92 -2.20 2.02
C PHE A 296 -7.43 -2.45 1.78
N GLY A 297 -7.97 -3.60 2.18
CA GLY A 297 -9.40 -3.94 2.00
C GLY A 297 -9.84 -3.93 0.53
N CYS A 298 -8.97 -4.35 -0.39
CA CYS A 298 -9.22 -4.25 -1.82
C CYS A 298 -8.61 -5.41 -2.63
N ASN A 299 -9.32 -5.87 -3.65
CA ASN A 299 -8.84 -6.89 -4.58
C ASN A 299 -7.72 -6.31 -5.45
N PHE A 300 -6.48 -6.62 -5.07
CA PHE A 300 -5.31 -6.03 -5.71
C PHE A 300 -5.13 -6.41 -7.19
N LYS A 301 -5.92 -7.35 -7.75
CA LYS A 301 -5.83 -7.76 -9.17
C LYS A 301 -5.95 -6.58 -10.16
N ALA A 302 -6.80 -5.58 -9.86
CA ALA A 302 -6.93 -4.39 -10.71
C ALA A 302 -5.75 -3.41 -10.55
N LEU A 303 -5.30 -3.22 -9.30
CA LEU A 303 -4.21 -2.31 -8.94
C LEU A 303 -2.82 -2.79 -9.41
N ASP A 304 -2.61 -4.10 -9.38
CA ASP A 304 -1.34 -4.76 -9.74
C ASP A 304 -0.88 -4.38 -11.16
N LYS A 305 -1.81 -4.37 -12.13
CA LYS A 305 -1.52 -3.96 -13.52
C LYS A 305 -1.09 -2.49 -13.62
N ALA A 306 -1.65 -1.62 -12.80
CA ALA A 306 -1.34 -0.19 -12.84
C ALA A 306 -0.01 0.12 -12.13
N LEU A 307 0.20 -0.46 -10.94
CA LEU A 307 1.38 -0.21 -10.10
C LEU A 307 2.61 -1.01 -10.52
N ASN A 308 2.41 -2.15 -11.21
CA ASN A 308 3.45 -3.08 -11.66
C ASN A 308 4.42 -3.42 -10.52
N ILE A 309 3.92 -4.19 -9.55
CA ILE A 309 4.68 -4.61 -8.36
C ILE A 309 5.40 -5.92 -8.66
N ASP A 310 6.72 -5.91 -8.53
CA ASP A 310 7.56 -7.08 -8.74
C ASP A 310 7.72 -7.90 -7.45
N PHE A 311 6.70 -8.70 -7.14
CA PHE A 311 6.71 -9.59 -5.97
C PHE A 311 7.86 -10.61 -6.00
N ASN A 312 8.35 -10.98 -7.20
CA ASN A 312 9.45 -11.93 -7.34
C ASN A 312 10.78 -11.30 -6.89
N SER A 313 11.09 -10.08 -7.35
CA SER A 313 12.27 -9.36 -6.86
C SER A 313 12.18 -9.02 -5.37
N ILE A 314 10.98 -8.80 -4.81
CA ILE A 314 10.79 -8.62 -3.37
C ILE A 314 11.14 -9.92 -2.61
N TYR A 315 10.61 -11.08 -3.03
CA TYR A 315 10.86 -12.37 -2.39
C TYR A 315 12.34 -12.84 -2.48
N LYS A 316 13.04 -12.42 -3.55
CA LYS A 316 14.48 -12.57 -3.70
C LYS A 316 15.31 -11.49 -2.99
N GLY A 317 14.68 -10.58 -2.25
CA GLY A 317 15.37 -9.47 -1.58
C GLY A 317 16.04 -8.47 -2.52
N GLU A 318 15.87 -8.58 -3.84
CA GLU A 318 16.44 -7.71 -4.87
C GLU A 318 15.88 -6.29 -4.79
N LYS A 319 14.61 -6.15 -4.34
CA LYS A 319 13.92 -4.86 -4.14
C LYS A 319 13.21 -4.80 -2.79
N GLN A 320 13.09 -3.59 -2.24
CA GLN A 320 12.17 -3.28 -1.16
C GLN A 320 11.12 -2.29 -1.67
N VAL A 321 9.84 -2.56 -1.37
CA VAL A 321 8.71 -1.76 -1.86
C VAL A 321 7.78 -1.41 -0.71
N MET A 322 7.32 -0.16 -0.70
CA MET A 322 6.27 0.36 0.18
C MET A 322 5.12 0.88 -0.69
N LEU A 323 3.89 0.61 -0.29
CA LEU A 323 2.69 1.13 -0.92
C LEU A 323 1.95 2.04 0.04
N LEU A 324 1.50 3.20 -0.46
CA LEU A 324 0.59 4.12 0.23
C LEU A 324 -0.75 4.12 -0.51
N ALA A 325 -1.84 4.35 0.22
CA ALA A 325 -3.13 4.71 -0.34
C ALA A 325 -3.71 5.93 0.38
N TYR A 326 -3.98 6.99 -0.39
CA TYR A 326 -4.69 8.19 0.04
C TYR A 326 -6.10 8.15 -0.55
N LYS A 327 -7.10 7.77 0.26
CA LYS A 327 -8.52 7.90 -0.08
C LYS A 327 -8.93 9.35 0.21
N GLN A 328 -9.26 10.11 -0.83
CA GLN A 328 -9.71 11.51 -0.73
C GLN A 328 -11.22 11.54 -0.98
N ILE A 329 -12.00 11.54 0.10
CA ILE A 329 -13.47 11.52 0.04
C ILE A 329 -13.98 12.97 0.00
N PHE A 330 -14.65 13.34 -1.10
CA PHE A 330 -15.28 14.65 -1.24
C PHE A 330 -16.62 14.69 -0.50
N TYR A 331 -17.48 13.73 -0.78
CA TYR A 331 -18.80 13.57 -0.16
C TYR A 331 -19.18 12.10 -0.10
N THR A 332 -20.19 11.79 0.71
CA THR A 332 -20.84 10.49 0.75
C THR A 332 -22.32 10.66 0.41
N VAL A 333 -22.90 9.66 -0.27
CA VAL A 333 -24.33 9.57 -0.48
C VAL A 333 -24.86 8.34 0.24
N SER A 334 -25.74 8.56 1.20
CA SER A 334 -26.40 7.53 2.00
C SER A 334 -27.85 7.29 1.57
N VAL A 335 -28.39 6.15 1.98
CA VAL A 335 -29.81 5.81 1.85
C VAL A 335 -30.39 5.57 3.22
N ASP A 336 -31.61 6.07 3.45
CA ASP A 336 -32.35 5.80 4.68
C ASP A 336 -32.54 4.28 4.86
N ALA A 337 -32.40 3.78 6.09
CA ALA A 337 -32.56 2.35 6.35
C ALA A 337 -34.04 1.95 6.20
N PRO A 338 -34.36 0.84 5.51
CA PRO A 338 -35.73 0.34 5.45
C PRO A 338 -36.15 -0.17 6.84
N GLU A 339 -37.44 -0.05 7.17
CA GLU A 339 -37.98 -0.63 8.41
C GLU A 339 -38.09 -2.16 8.27
N ASN A 340 -38.55 -2.61 7.10
CA ASN A 340 -38.70 -4.02 6.73
C ASN A 340 -37.99 -4.33 5.40
N PRO A 341 -37.47 -5.56 5.18
CA PRO A 341 -36.86 -5.97 3.91
C PRO A 341 -37.70 -5.65 2.66
N SER A 342 -39.02 -5.78 2.74
CA SER A 342 -40.00 -5.54 1.69
C SER A 342 -40.16 -4.07 1.28
N ASP A 343 -39.72 -3.12 2.12
CA ASP A 343 -39.75 -1.67 1.81
C ASP A 343 -38.83 -1.32 0.63
N LEU A 344 -37.85 -2.17 0.32
CA LEU A 344 -37.00 -1.98 -0.85
C LEU A 344 -37.60 -2.56 -2.15
N PHE A 345 -38.61 -3.44 -2.08
CA PHE A 345 -39.12 -4.18 -3.23
C PHE A 345 -40.52 -3.69 -3.64
N ASP A 346 -40.74 -3.56 -4.95
CA ASP A 346 -42.07 -3.27 -5.50
C ASP A 346 -43.03 -4.43 -5.20
N ASP A 347 -44.31 -4.14 -4.93
CA ASP A 347 -45.27 -5.13 -4.43
C ASP A 347 -45.57 -6.28 -5.43
N SER A 348 -45.17 -6.14 -6.71
CA SER A 348 -45.21 -7.21 -7.72
C SER A 348 -43.99 -8.16 -7.70
N VAL A 349 -42.99 -7.90 -6.86
CA VAL A 349 -41.82 -8.79 -6.67
C VAL A 349 -42.19 -9.92 -5.72
N THR A 350 -41.87 -11.16 -6.10
CA THR A 350 -42.16 -12.36 -5.30
C THR A 350 -40.89 -12.99 -4.74
N LEU A 351 -40.98 -13.68 -3.60
CA LEU A 351 -39.85 -14.41 -3.01
C LEU A 351 -39.23 -15.42 -4.01
N LYS A 352 -40.06 -16.05 -4.85
CA LYS A 352 -39.62 -16.95 -5.93
C LYS A 352 -38.68 -16.26 -6.92
N GLN A 353 -38.93 -15.01 -7.28
CA GLN A 353 -38.05 -14.23 -8.17
C GLN A 353 -36.72 -13.89 -7.48
N LEU A 354 -36.73 -13.55 -6.19
CA LEU A 354 -35.52 -13.26 -5.42
C LEU A 354 -34.64 -14.50 -5.24
N LYS A 355 -35.25 -15.65 -4.89
CA LYS A 355 -34.56 -16.95 -4.82
C LYS A 355 -33.96 -17.34 -6.17
N ALA A 356 -34.66 -17.13 -7.28
CA ALA A 356 -34.14 -17.35 -8.63
C ALA A 356 -32.98 -16.39 -9.03
N LYS A 357 -32.83 -15.27 -8.32
CA LYS A 357 -31.71 -14.32 -8.46
C LYS A 357 -30.57 -14.60 -7.46
N GLY A 358 -30.63 -15.72 -6.73
CA GLY A 358 -29.56 -16.17 -5.84
C GLY A 358 -29.77 -15.86 -4.36
N LEU A 359 -30.89 -15.27 -3.93
CA LEU A 359 -31.17 -15.04 -2.50
C LEU A 359 -31.29 -16.39 -1.77
N ASN A 360 -30.40 -16.65 -0.82
CA ASN A 360 -30.43 -17.81 0.07
C ASN A 360 -29.56 -17.58 1.32
N LYS A 361 -29.52 -18.55 2.25
CA LYS A 361 -28.71 -18.46 3.49
C LYS A 361 -27.20 -18.33 3.28
N ASP A 362 -26.68 -18.80 2.15
CA ASP A 362 -25.25 -18.76 1.80
C ASP A 362 -24.93 -17.52 0.92
N ASN A 363 -25.97 -16.76 0.54
CA ASN A 363 -25.94 -15.51 -0.24
C ASN A 363 -27.04 -14.55 0.28
N PRO A 364 -27.01 -14.11 1.54
CA PRO A 364 -28.05 -13.25 2.10
C PRO A 364 -28.03 -11.87 1.41
N PRO A 365 -29.19 -11.20 1.32
CA PRO A 365 -29.29 -9.88 0.72
C PRO A 365 -28.69 -8.82 1.63
N ALA A 366 -27.92 -7.90 1.03
CA ALA A 366 -27.45 -6.67 1.67
C ALA A 366 -27.72 -5.50 0.73
N TYR A 367 -28.00 -4.31 1.28
CA TYR A 367 -28.14 -3.09 0.50
C TYR A 367 -26.93 -2.16 0.69
N VAL A 368 -26.61 -1.39 -0.33
CA VAL A 368 -25.55 -0.36 -0.27
C VAL A 368 -26.09 0.83 0.50
N SER A 369 -25.72 0.93 1.77
CA SER A 369 -26.23 1.94 2.70
C SER A 369 -25.55 3.31 2.55
N ASN A 370 -24.28 3.32 2.15
CA ASN A 370 -23.52 4.55 1.91
C ASN A 370 -22.45 4.34 0.83
N VAL A 371 -22.25 5.33 -0.04
CA VAL A 371 -21.18 5.34 -1.05
C VAL A 371 -20.33 6.59 -0.88
N ALA A 372 -19.02 6.42 -0.76
CA ALA A 372 -18.04 7.49 -0.72
C ALA A 372 -17.58 7.86 -2.13
N TYR A 373 -17.72 9.15 -2.47
CA TYR A 373 -17.32 9.73 -3.74
C TYR A 373 -16.07 10.58 -3.58
N GLY A 374 -15.15 10.45 -4.51
CA GLY A 374 -13.86 11.13 -4.46
C GLY A 374 -12.87 10.49 -5.41
N ARG A 375 -11.63 10.32 -4.93
CA ARG A 375 -10.54 9.65 -5.65
C ARG A 375 -9.63 8.89 -4.69
N THR A 376 -8.93 7.88 -5.20
CA THR A 376 -7.88 7.19 -4.42
C THR A 376 -6.55 7.29 -5.13
N ILE A 377 -5.54 7.82 -4.44
CA ILE A 377 -4.17 7.95 -4.94
C ILE A 377 -3.32 6.85 -4.31
N TYR A 378 -2.87 5.91 -5.13
CA TYR A 378 -1.90 4.89 -4.74
C TYR A 378 -0.50 5.37 -5.06
N VAL A 379 0.43 5.24 -4.11
CA VAL A 379 1.84 5.62 -4.29
C VAL A 379 2.74 4.43 -3.97
N LYS A 380 3.46 3.93 -4.97
CA LYS A 380 4.53 2.94 -4.81
C LYS A 380 5.86 3.66 -4.60
N LEU A 381 6.59 3.30 -3.55
CA LEU A 381 7.99 3.66 -3.33
C LEU A 381 8.82 2.38 -3.45
N GLU A 382 9.78 2.34 -4.36
CA GLU A 382 10.56 1.15 -4.72
C GLU A 382 12.05 1.49 -4.70
N THR A 383 12.86 0.68 -4.00
CA THR A 383 14.32 0.83 -3.91
C THR A 383 15.04 -0.50 -4.09
N THR A 384 16.26 -0.46 -4.62
CA THR A 384 17.17 -1.61 -4.64
C THR A 384 18.01 -1.73 -3.37
N SER A 385 17.95 -0.73 -2.46
CA SER A 385 18.73 -0.72 -1.22
C SER A 385 18.45 -1.94 -0.34
N LYS A 386 19.51 -2.45 0.29
CA LYS A 386 19.51 -3.59 1.23
C LYS A 386 19.60 -3.12 2.70
N SER A 387 19.39 -1.83 2.96
CA SER A 387 19.34 -1.32 4.32
C SER A 387 18.06 -1.78 5.04
N LEU A 388 18.17 -2.07 6.32
CA LEU A 388 17.04 -2.33 7.23
C LEU A 388 16.22 -1.05 7.50
N ASN A 389 16.80 0.13 7.26
CA ASN A 389 16.20 1.43 7.52
C ASN A 389 15.34 1.97 6.36
N VAL A 390 15.14 1.21 5.26
CA VAL A 390 14.32 1.62 4.11
C VAL A 390 12.91 2.09 4.52
N LYS A 391 12.22 1.32 5.37
CA LYS A 391 10.89 1.70 5.88
C LYS A 391 10.93 3.03 6.66
N ALA A 392 12.00 3.27 7.41
CA ALA A 392 12.17 4.51 8.18
C ALA A 392 12.50 5.71 7.27
N ALA A 393 13.37 5.53 6.28
CA ALA A 393 13.71 6.54 5.27
C ALA A 393 12.47 6.94 4.44
N PHE A 394 11.67 5.98 3.99
CA PHE A 394 10.40 6.25 3.30
C PHE A 394 9.40 6.99 4.21
N LYS A 395 9.23 6.57 5.47
CA LYS A 395 8.37 7.29 6.44
C LYS A 395 8.85 8.73 6.69
N ALA A 396 10.17 8.97 6.74
CA ALA A 396 10.75 10.30 6.90
C ALA A 396 10.47 11.18 5.68
N LEU A 397 10.69 10.64 4.47
CA LEU A 397 10.35 11.29 3.20
C LEU A 397 8.87 11.69 3.15
N ILE A 398 7.95 10.76 3.40
CA ILE A 398 6.51 11.02 3.33
C ILE A 398 6.12 12.16 4.28
N LYS A 399 6.64 12.14 5.51
CA LYS A 399 6.41 13.16 6.55
C LYS A 399 7.13 14.50 6.30
N ASN A 400 7.92 14.62 5.23
CA ASN A 400 8.76 15.78 4.93
C ASN A 400 9.72 16.15 6.09
N GLN A 401 10.30 15.15 6.73
CA GLN A 401 11.29 15.35 7.79
C GLN A 401 12.63 15.77 7.18
N ASP A 402 13.35 16.65 7.86
CA ASP A 402 14.73 16.96 7.47
C ASP A 402 15.62 15.73 7.70
N ILE A 403 16.26 15.28 6.61
CA ILE A 403 17.22 14.18 6.56
C ILE A 403 18.60 14.65 6.12
N SER A 404 18.85 15.97 6.12
CA SER A 404 20.11 16.60 5.70
C SER A 404 21.33 16.01 6.42
N GLY A 405 21.20 15.68 7.71
CA GLY A 405 22.24 15.02 8.52
C GLY A 405 22.29 13.48 8.43
N ASN A 406 21.36 12.82 7.75
CA ASN A 406 21.30 11.35 7.67
C ASN A 406 21.73 10.87 6.26
N THR A 407 23.01 10.51 6.13
CA THR A 407 23.61 10.02 4.88
C THR A 407 23.00 8.71 4.40
N GLU A 408 22.71 7.75 5.30
CA GLU A 408 22.10 6.47 4.94
C GLU A 408 20.71 6.68 4.30
N TYR A 409 19.89 7.57 4.85
CA TYR A 409 18.56 7.86 4.29
C TYR A 409 18.67 8.52 2.92
N LYS A 410 19.65 9.41 2.71
CA LYS A 410 19.94 9.96 1.38
C LYS A 410 20.33 8.87 0.38
N ASP A 411 21.20 7.95 0.77
CA ASP A 411 21.66 6.86 -0.11
C ASP A 411 20.51 5.90 -0.48
N ILE A 412 19.64 5.57 0.49
CA ILE A 412 18.40 4.81 0.22
C ILE A 412 17.52 5.53 -0.82
N LEU A 413 17.28 6.84 -0.62
CA LEU A 413 16.39 7.63 -1.47
C LEU A 413 16.97 7.90 -2.86
N ASN A 414 18.29 8.07 -2.99
CA ASN A 414 18.99 8.17 -4.27
C ASN A 414 18.85 6.87 -5.11
N GLN A 415 18.76 5.72 -4.43
CA GLN A 415 18.49 4.40 -5.03
C GLN A 415 17.00 4.09 -5.20
N SER A 416 16.11 5.06 -4.92
CA SER A 416 14.66 4.88 -4.96
C SER A 416 14.02 5.45 -6.23
N SER A 417 12.80 4.98 -6.49
CA SER A 417 11.87 5.48 -7.49
C SER A 417 10.46 5.52 -6.92
N PHE A 418 9.66 6.47 -7.38
CA PHE A 418 8.30 6.70 -6.89
C PHE A 418 7.31 6.61 -8.05
N THR A 419 6.13 6.06 -7.81
CA THR A 419 5.06 5.95 -8.80
C THR A 419 3.73 6.27 -8.15
N ALA A 420 3.07 7.35 -8.57
CA ALA A 420 1.68 7.62 -8.22
C ALA A 420 0.74 7.03 -9.28
N THR A 421 -0.47 6.66 -8.88
CA THR A 421 -1.59 6.35 -9.77
C THR A 421 -2.88 6.77 -9.10
N VAL A 422 -3.72 7.51 -9.83
CA VAL A 422 -5.02 8.00 -9.35
C VAL A 422 -6.13 7.11 -9.93
N LEU A 423 -7.01 6.60 -9.07
CA LEU A 423 -8.28 5.93 -9.43
C LEU A 423 -9.47 6.81 -9.02
N GLY A 424 -10.61 6.62 -9.69
CA GLY A 424 -11.79 7.47 -9.49
C GLY A 424 -11.64 8.87 -10.10
N GLY A 425 -11.28 8.95 -11.38
CA GLY A 425 -11.10 10.21 -12.11
C GLY A 425 -11.52 10.12 -13.58
N GLY A 426 -12.08 11.21 -14.11
CA GLY A 426 -12.76 11.21 -15.41
C GLY A 426 -11.83 11.10 -16.62
N ALA A 427 -11.78 9.91 -17.22
CA ALA A 427 -11.52 9.54 -18.62
C ALA A 427 -10.33 10.11 -19.43
N LYS A 428 -9.68 11.23 -19.06
CA LYS A 428 -8.56 11.77 -19.84
C LYS A 428 -7.20 11.20 -19.45
N GLU A 429 -6.86 11.13 -18.17
CA GLU A 429 -5.60 10.51 -17.73
C GLU A 429 -5.76 9.79 -16.39
N HIS A 430 -5.57 8.46 -16.39
CA HIS A 430 -5.06 7.77 -15.20
C HIS A 430 -3.60 8.20 -15.05
N ASN A 431 -3.37 9.34 -14.41
CA ASN A 431 -2.06 9.99 -14.39
C ASN A 431 -1.05 9.18 -13.58
N LYS A 432 -0.38 8.25 -14.26
CA LYS A 432 0.71 7.45 -13.75
C LYS A 432 1.99 8.27 -13.80
N VAL A 433 2.22 9.05 -12.76
CA VAL A 433 3.48 9.79 -12.58
C VAL A 433 4.54 8.81 -12.07
N ILE A 434 5.63 8.65 -12.82
CA ILE A 434 6.82 7.90 -12.40
C ILE A 434 7.97 8.90 -12.29
N THR A 435 8.59 9.00 -11.11
CA THR A 435 9.56 10.05 -10.82
C THR A 435 10.59 9.62 -9.78
N LYS A 436 11.70 10.38 -9.70
CA LYS A 436 12.66 10.33 -8.58
C LYS A 436 12.47 11.48 -7.59
N ASN A 437 11.65 12.48 -7.93
CA ASN A 437 11.36 13.61 -7.06
C ASN A 437 10.03 13.36 -6.33
N PHE A 438 10.09 13.21 -5.01
CA PHE A 438 8.87 12.96 -4.22
C PHE A 438 7.95 14.19 -4.13
N ASP A 439 8.43 15.40 -4.42
CA ASP A 439 7.58 16.59 -4.37
C ASP A 439 6.57 16.64 -5.53
N GLU A 440 6.87 16.05 -6.69
CA GLU A 440 5.90 15.80 -7.76
C GLU A 440 4.75 14.88 -7.28
N ILE A 441 5.07 13.90 -6.43
CA ILE A 441 4.05 13.04 -5.79
C ILE A 441 3.22 13.86 -4.79
N ARG A 442 3.83 14.78 -4.03
CA ARG A 442 3.09 15.70 -3.15
C ARG A 442 2.15 16.60 -3.94
N GLU A 443 2.57 17.09 -5.10
CA GLU A 443 1.73 17.91 -5.99
C GLU A 443 0.54 17.11 -6.51
N VAL A 444 0.73 15.86 -6.95
CA VAL A 444 -0.38 14.96 -7.33
C VAL A 444 -1.39 14.80 -6.18
N ILE A 445 -0.92 14.65 -4.95
CA ILE A 445 -1.75 14.53 -3.74
C ILE A 445 -2.48 15.86 -3.42
N LYS A 446 -1.80 17.00 -3.52
CA LYS A 446 -2.33 18.34 -3.19
C LYS A 446 -3.30 18.88 -4.23
N ASN A 447 -2.92 18.90 -5.51
CA ASN A 447 -3.61 19.60 -6.60
C ASN A 447 -5.00 19.02 -6.94
N ASN A 448 -5.41 17.97 -6.22
CA ASN A 448 -6.60 17.17 -6.45
C ASN A 448 -7.43 16.96 -5.16
N ALA A 449 -7.02 17.57 -4.04
CA ALA A 449 -7.58 17.36 -2.70
C ALA A 449 -8.85 18.16 -2.40
N GLU A 450 -9.47 18.79 -3.40
CA GLU A 450 -10.70 19.58 -3.25
C GLU A 450 -11.69 19.25 -4.37
N TYR A 451 -12.97 19.12 -4.02
CA TYR A 451 -14.05 18.92 -4.99
C TYR A 451 -14.30 20.19 -5.82
N SER A 452 -14.74 20.00 -7.06
CA SER A 452 -15.34 21.07 -7.87
C SER A 452 -16.22 20.47 -8.97
N PRO A 453 -17.00 21.27 -9.73
CA PRO A 453 -17.70 20.76 -10.91
C PRO A 453 -16.78 20.11 -11.96
N ARG A 454 -15.49 20.48 -11.99
CA ARG A 454 -14.46 19.88 -12.85
C ARG A 454 -13.76 18.67 -12.21
N ASN A 455 -14.00 18.45 -10.92
CA ASN A 455 -13.51 17.36 -10.10
C ASN A 455 -14.65 16.79 -9.23
N PRO A 456 -15.70 16.20 -9.83
CA PRO A 456 -16.88 15.76 -9.08
C PRO A 456 -16.61 14.53 -8.22
N GLY A 457 -15.51 13.81 -8.44
CA GLY A 457 -15.24 12.53 -7.81
C GLY A 457 -16.07 11.38 -8.40
N TYR A 458 -15.67 10.16 -8.05
CA TYR A 458 -16.29 8.90 -8.47
C TYR A 458 -16.45 7.99 -7.25
N PRO A 459 -17.34 6.97 -7.28
CA PRO A 459 -17.42 5.98 -6.21
C PRO A 459 -16.05 5.32 -5.97
N ILE A 460 -15.48 5.49 -4.78
CA ILE A 460 -14.18 4.91 -4.40
C ILE A 460 -14.30 3.82 -3.33
N SER A 461 -15.30 3.94 -2.46
CA SER A 461 -15.65 2.89 -1.50
C SER A 461 -17.13 2.99 -1.10
N TYR A 462 -17.64 1.96 -0.45
CA TYR A 462 -19.03 1.88 -0.01
C TYR A 462 -19.17 0.96 1.21
N THR A 463 -20.23 1.19 1.98
CA THR A 463 -20.66 0.26 3.03
C THR A 463 -21.89 -0.51 2.56
N THR A 464 -21.98 -1.77 2.97
CA THR A 464 -23.19 -2.59 2.80
C THR A 464 -23.79 -2.92 4.15
N THR A 465 -25.09 -3.07 4.18
CA THR A 465 -25.87 -3.39 5.38
C THR A 465 -26.73 -4.61 5.07
N PHE A 466 -26.70 -5.64 5.93
CA PHE A 466 -27.55 -6.81 5.77
C PHE A 466 -29.02 -6.41 5.88
N LEU A 467 -29.82 -6.83 4.90
CA LEU A 467 -31.23 -6.43 4.82
C LEU A 467 -32.10 -7.08 5.91
N LYS A 468 -31.59 -8.14 6.57
CA LYS A 468 -32.28 -8.89 7.62
C LYS A 468 -32.43 -8.12 8.93
N ASP A 469 -31.41 -7.38 9.34
CA ASP A 469 -31.29 -6.85 10.70
C ASP A 469 -30.71 -5.42 10.72
N ASN A 470 -30.55 -4.81 9.54
CA ASN A 470 -29.85 -3.55 9.32
C ASN A 470 -28.43 -3.50 9.94
N ALA A 471 -27.78 -4.66 10.13
CA ALA A 471 -26.41 -4.72 10.62
C ALA A 471 -25.40 -4.43 9.49
N VAL A 472 -24.39 -3.61 9.79
CA VAL A 472 -23.31 -3.30 8.84
C VAL A 472 -22.54 -4.57 8.49
N ALA A 473 -22.40 -4.85 7.20
CA ALA A 473 -21.71 -6.02 6.70
C ALA A 473 -20.19 -5.74 6.62
N THR A 474 -19.41 -6.59 7.28
CA THR A 474 -17.97 -6.39 7.49
C THR A 474 -17.17 -7.54 6.89
N ILE A 475 -16.20 -7.23 6.02
CA ILE A 475 -15.29 -8.21 5.43
C ILE A 475 -14.19 -8.53 6.44
N ASN A 476 -14.09 -9.79 6.86
CA ASN A 476 -13.06 -10.28 7.78
C ASN A 476 -11.96 -10.97 6.99
N SER A 477 -10.80 -10.33 6.89
CA SER A 477 -9.66 -10.81 6.11
C SER A 477 -8.57 -11.39 7.00
N LYS A 478 -7.99 -12.52 6.60
CA LYS A 478 -6.78 -13.10 7.23
C LYS A 478 -5.90 -13.75 6.16
N THR A 479 -4.60 -13.55 6.25
CA THR A 479 -3.61 -14.24 5.41
C THR A 479 -2.29 -14.43 6.16
N ASP A 480 -1.58 -15.49 5.82
CA ASP A 480 -0.14 -15.58 6.08
C ASP A 480 0.62 -14.93 4.91
N TYR A 481 1.87 -14.55 5.16
CA TYR A 481 2.82 -14.09 4.14
C TYR A 481 4.26 -14.31 4.61
N ILE A 482 5.23 -14.18 3.69
CA ILE A 482 6.65 -14.26 4.00
C ILE A 482 7.26 -12.86 3.98
N GLU A 483 7.61 -12.35 5.16
CA GLU A 483 8.38 -11.13 5.30
C GLU A 483 9.83 -11.42 4.91
N THR A 484 10.31 -10.76 3.85
CA THR A 484 11.68 -10.93 3.33
C THR A 484 12.52 -9.72 3.70
N THR A 485 13.64 -9.98 4.36
CA THR A 485 14.66 -8.98 4.71
C THR A 485 15.96 -9.37 4.02
N ALA A 486 16.61 -8.44 3.33
CA ALA A 486 17.94 -8.66 2.77
C ALA A 486 18.95 -7.73 3.43
N THR A 487 20.17 -8.22 3.66
CA THR A 487 21.28 -7.46 4.25
C THR A 487 22.53 -7.69 3.41
N GLU A 488 23.26 -6.61 3.14
CA GLU A 488 24.47 -6.62 2.33
C GLU A 488 25.70 -6.35 3.21
N TYR A 489 26.70 -7.21 3.08
CA TYR A 489 27.99 -7.09 3.76
C TYR A 489 29.07 -6.89 2.71
N THR A 490 29.84 -5.80 2.80
CA THR A 490 30.94 -5.53 1.85
C THR A 490 32.17 -6.34 2.23
N ASN A 491 32.92 -6.83 1.24
CA ASN A 491 34.23 -7.43 1.46
C ASN A 491 35.18 -6.41 2.12
N GLY A 492 36.09 -6.91 2.95
CA GLY A 492 37.08 -6.10 3.65
C GLY A 492 38.51 -6.59 3.40
N LYS A 493 39.49 -5.82 3.87
CA LYS A 493 40.88 -6.31 3.95
C LYS A 493 41.57 -5.89 5.23
N LEU A 494 42.38 -6.80 5.74
CA LEU A 494 43.28 -6.60 6.86
C LEU A 494 44.72 -6.44 6.31
N VAL A 495 45.26 -5.25 6.40
CA VAL A 495 46.64 -4.94 6.01
C VAL A 495 47.52 -5.05 7.25
N LEU A 496 48.61 -5.82 7.17
CA LEU A 496 49.62 -5.90 8.22
C LEU A 496 50.88 -5.18 7.76
N ASP A 497 51.45 -4.33 8.61
CA ASP A 497 52.65 -3.54 8.31
C ASP A 497 53.63 -3.59 9.50
N HIS A 498 54.82 -4.14 9.28
CA HIS A 498 55.85 -4.35 10.31
C HIS A 498 57.11 -3.58 9.99
N LYS A 499 57.40 -2.60 10.86
CA LYS A 499 58.55 -1.68 10.84
C LYS A 499 59.38 -1.78 12.12
N GLY A 500 59.12 -2.77 12.98
CA GLY A 500 59.78 -2.94 14.28
C GLY A 500 61.15 -3.60 14.18
N GLY A 501 62.09 -3.19 15.04
CA GLY A 501 63.42 -3.79 15.18
C GLY A 501 63.43 -5.14 15.91
N TYR A 502 62.49 -6.02 15.60
CA TYR A 502 62.27 -7.32 16.23
C TYR A 502 61.62 -8.31 15.25
N VAL A 503 61.72 -9.61 15.55
CA VAL A 503 60.93 -10.63 14.84
C VAL A 503 59.51 -10.63 15.39
N ALA A 504 58.51 -10.60 14.52
CA ALA A 504 57.10 -10.67 14.88
C ALA A 504 56.45 -11.95 14.34
N GLN A 505 55.46 -12.46 15.07
CA GLN A 505 54.53 -13.48 14.61
C GLN A 505 53.09 -13.01 14.81
N TYR A 506 52.21 -13.47 13.93
CA TYR A 506 50.79 -13.18 13.95
C TYR A 506 50.00 -14.46 14.22
N ASP A 507 48.83 -14.29 14.83
CA ASP A 507 47.80 -15.30 15.00
C ASP A 507 46.46 -14.66 14.67
N ILE A 508 46.02 -14.86 13.43
CA ILE A 508 44.85 -14.23 12.83
C ILE A 508 43.85 -15.32 12.46
N SER A 509 42.61 -15.16 12.91
CA SER A 509 41.51 -16.07 12.63
C SER A 509 40.18 -15.32 12.42
N TRP A 510 39.26 -15.95 11.71
CA TRP A 510 37.90 -15.46 11.49
C TRP A 510 36.96 -16.63 11.20
N ASP A 511 35.66 -16.38 11.24
CA ASP A 511 34.65 -17.36 10.84
C ASP A 511 33.94 -16.89 9.57
N GLU A 512 33.84 -17.76 8.56
CA GLU A 512 33.01 -17.55 7.37
C GLU A 512 31.63 -18.17 7.57
N VAL A 513 30.58 -17.38 7.38
CA VAL A 513 29.19 -17.79 7.60
C VAL A 513 28.51 -18.10 6.27
N ASN A 514 28.00 -19.32 6.11
CA ASN A 514 27.19 -19.72 4.97
C ASN A 514 25.86 -20.32 5.46
N TYR A 515 24.96 -20.65 4.53
CA TYR A 515 23.67 -21.27 4.84
C TYR A 515 23.50 -22.55 4.03
N ASP A 516 22.95 -23.59 4.65
CA ASP A 516 22.58 -24.83 3.96
C ASP A 516 21.27 -24.66 3.15
N LYS A 517 20.89 -25.69 2.40
CA LYS A 517 19.65 -25.72 1.61
C LYS A 517 18.35 -25.59 2.43
N ASN A 518 18.43 -25.73 3.75
CA ASN A 518 17.31 -25.59 4.70
C ASN A 518 17.38 -24.24 5.45
N GLY A 519 18.34 -23.37 5.12
CA GLY A 519 18.61 -22.10 5.79
C GLY A 519 19.28 -22.21 7.16
N LYS A 520 19.85 -23.37 7.50
CA LYS A 520 20.67 -23.52 8.71
C LYS A 520 22.06 -22.90 8.48
N GLU A 521 22.51 -22.12 9.46
CA GLU A 521 23.84 -21.52 9.44
C GLU A 521 24.96 -22.58 9.49
N ILE A 522 25.92 -22.48 8.57
CA ILE A 522 27.18 -23.24 8.51
C ILE A 522 28.31 -22.26 8.81
N VAL A 523 29.03 -22.50 9.89
CA VAL A 523 30.18 -21.68 10.32
C VAL A 523 31.46 -22.41 9.98
N THR A 524 32.31 -21.80 9.15
CA THR A 524 33.62 -22.36 8.76
C THR A 524 34.72 -21.52 9.39
N HIS A 525 35.45 -22.09 10.35
CA HIS A 525 36.60 -21.42 10.95
C HIS A 525 37.75 -21.29 9.93
N LYS A 526 38.43 -20.15 9.94
CA LYS A 526 39.54 -19.81 9.06
C LYS A 526 40.69 -19.21 9.86
N THR A 527 41.90 -19.48 9.38
CA THR A 527 43.16 -18.95 9.92
C THR A 527 44.00 -18.41 8.76
N TRP A 528 44.81 -17.39 9.00
CA TRP A 528 45.75 -16.93 7.98
C TRP A 528 46.92 -17.91 7.81
N ASP A 529 47.24 -18.29 6.58
CA ASP A 529 48.37 -19.20 6.25
C ASP A 529 49.74 -18.67 6.68
N GLY A 530 49.83 -17.38 7.02
CA GLY A 530 51.02 -16.75 7.57
C GLY A 530 51.17 -16.85 9.09
N ASN A 531 50.19 -17.42 9.81
CA ASN A 531 50.20 -17.54 11.27
C ASN A 531 51.46 -18.27 11.78
N TYR A 532 51.97 -17.79 12.92
CA TYR A 532 53.14 -18.32 13.62
C TYR A 532 54.45 -18.41 12.79
N LYS A 533 54.51 -17.78 11.61
CA LYS A 533 55.75 -17.64 10.81
C LYS A 533 56.46 -16.36 11.17
N ASP A 534 57.77 -16.45 11.40
CA ASP A 534 58.63 -15.32 11.74
C ASP A 534 58.66 -14.27 10.62
N ARG A 535 58.37 -13.01 10.99
CA ARG A 535 58.41 -11.84 10.10
C ARG A 535 59.40 -10.80 10.64
N THR A 536 60.33 -10.40 9.79
CA THR A 536 61.28 -9.31 10.06
C THR A 536 60.79 -8.01 9.45
N SER A 537 61.28 -6.86 9.93
CA SER A 537 61.10 -5.59 9.23
C SER A 537 61.94 -5.57 7.93
N HIS A 538 61.47 -5.04 6.81
CA HIS A 538 60.11 -4.57 6.55
C HIS A 538 59.22 -5.72 6.06
N PHE A 539 58.06 -5.93 6.67
CA PHE A 539 57.06 -6.91 6.20
C PHE A 539 55.71 -6.23 6.01
N ASN A 540 55.10 -6.44 4.84
CA ASN A 540 53.78 -5.92 4.51
C ASN A 540 52.96 -6.99 3.77
N THR A 541 51.68 -7.12 4.09
CA THR A 541 50.77 -8.06 3.42
C THR A 541 49.31 -7.63 3.55
N GLU A 542 48.46 -8.08 2.62
CA GLU A 542 47.01 -7.90 2.68
C GLU A 542 46.33 -9.26 2.83
N ILE A 543 45.39 -9.35 3.78
CA ILE A 543 44.51 -10.50 3.99
C ILE A 543 43.11 -10.07 3.58
N TYR A 544 42.60 -10.61 2.48
CA TYR A 544 41.25 -10.33 2.01
C TYR A 544 40.22 -11.13 2.82
N LEU A 545 39.21 -10.43 3.33
CA LEU A 545 38.13 -10.99 4.13
C LEU A 545 36.82 -10.83 3.36
N LYS A 546 36.13 -11.95 3.14
CA LYS A 546 34.83 -11.96 2.44
C LYS A 546 33.76 -11.24 3.28
N GLY A 547 32.71 -10.75 2.63
CA GLY A 547 31.57 -10.11 3.31
C GLY A 547 30.89 -11.00 4.35
N ASN A 548 31.03 -12.33 4.24
CA ASN A 548 30.52 -13.28 5.23
C ASN A 548 31.47 -13.57 6.41
N SER A 549 32.60 -12.87 6.53
CA SER A 549 33.54 -12.98 7.64
C SER A 549 33.01 -12.29 8.90
N ARG A 550 33.00 -13.00 10.03
CA ARG A 550 32.75 -12.47 11.38
C ARG A 550 33.80 -13.00 12.38
N ASN A 551 33.68 -12.59 13.64
CA ASN A 551 34.55 -13.07 14.74
C ASN A 551 36.04 -12.92 14.42
N ILE A 552 36.43 -11.81 13.79
CA ILE A 552 37.80 -11.56 13.35
C ILE A 552 38.67 -11.32 14.58
N ASN A 553 39.70 -12.13 14.77
CA ASN A 553 40.66 -12.02 15.86
C ASN A 553 42.05 -11.74 15.28
N VAL A 554 42.78 -10.82 15.90
CA VAL A 554 44.13 -10.42 15.49
C VAL A 554 45.00 -10.37 16.72
N LYS A 555 45.89 -11.35 16.84
CA LYS A 555 46.93 -11.39 17.85
C LYS A 555 48.31 -11.25 17.21
N VAL A 556 49.17 -10.47 17.85
CA VAL A 556 50.54 -10.19 17.38
C VAL A 556 51.50 -10.33 18.56
N ARG A 557 52.63 -11.00 18.34
CA ARG A 557 53.70 -11.18 19.34
C ARG A 557 55.07 -10.85 18.76
N GLU A 558 55.93 -10.18 19.54
CA GLU A 558 57.36 -10.02 19.24
C GLU A 558 58.19 -11.09 19.95
N CYS A 559 59.28 -11.52 19.30
CA CYS A 559 60.33 -12.32 19.94
C CYS A 559 61.27 -11.39 20.69
N THR A 560 61.31 -11.47 22.02
CA THR A 560 62.10 -10.55 22.85
C THR A 560 63.57 -10.97 22.97
N GLY A 561 63.85 -12.27 22.82
CA GLY A 561 65.14 -12.88 23.16
C GLY A 561 65.42 -12.98 24.67
N LEU A 562 64.47 -12.57 25.52
CA LEU A 562 64.60 -12.64 26.98
C LEU A 562 64.18 -14.03 27.47
N ALA A 563 65.04 -14.70 28.24
CA ALA A 563 64.79 -16.07 28.72
C ALA A 563 63.50 -16.22 29.54
N TRP A 564 63.03 -15.16 30.19
CA TRP A 564 61.82 -15.12 31.01
C TRP A 564 60.56 -14.61 30.29
N GLU A 565 60.69 -14.07 29.07
CA GLU A 565 59.57 -13.46 28.32
C GLU A 565 59.76 -13.63 26.79
N TRP A 566 60.16 -14.82 26.34
CA TRP A 566 60.68 -15.04 24.98
C TRP A 566 59.76 -14.52 23.86
N TRP A 567 58.44 -14.55 24.08
CA TRP A 567 57.45 -13.88 23.25
C TRP A 567 56.60 -12.92 24.07
N ARG A 568 56.58 -11.63 23.70
CA ARG A 568 55.67 -10.62 24.27
C ARG A 568 54.51 -10.36 23.32
N THR A 569 53.29 -10.31 23.84
CA THR A 569 52.10 -9.95 23.03
C THR A 569 52.02 -8.43 22.86
N ILE A 570 51.90 -7.96 21.62
CA ILE A 570 51.75 -6.55 21.25
C ILE A 570 50.27 -6.18 21.09
N ILE A 571 49.47 -7.10 20.54
CA ILE A 571 48.03 -6.95 20.24
C ILE A 571 47.35 -8.31 20.53
N ASP A 572 46.14 -8.31 21.10
CA ASP A 572 45.27 -9.51 21.27
C ASP A 572 43.79 -9.10 21.10
N ASP A 573 43.50 -8.49 19.94
CA ASP A 573 42.18 -7.97 19.60
C ASP A 573 41.24 -9.10 19.15
N LYS A 574 40.00 -9.09 19.67
CA LYS A 574 39.01 -10.17 19.45
C LYS A 574 37.66 -9.61 19.02
N ASN A 575 36.91 -10.39 18.24
CA ASN A 575 35.58 -10.04 17.75
C ASN A 575 35.54 -8.70 16.99
N LEU A 576 36.59 -8.40 16.22
CA LEU A 576 36.71 -7.17 15.46
C LEU A 576 35.62 -7.11 14.36
N PRO A 577 34.97 -5.95 14.16
CA PRO A 577 34.01 -5.78 13.07
C PRO A 577 34.74 -5.79 11.72
N LEU A 578 34.09 -6.40 10.72
CA LEU A 578 34.49 -6.32 9.32
C LEU A 578 34.30 -4.88 8.83
N VAL A 579 35.34 -4.35 8.19
CA VAL A 579 35.43 -2.98 7.65
C VAL A 579 36.13 -3.04 6.30
N LYS A 580 35.94 -2.02 5.45
CA LYS A 580 36.52 -2.01 4.09
C LYS A 580 38.03 -2.18 4.13
N LYS A 581 38.72 -1.46 5.01
CA LYS A 581 40.14 -1.67 5.28
C LYS A 581 40.45 -1.45 6.77
N ARG A 582 41.17 -2.42 7.35
CA ARG A 582 41.83 -2.31 8.66
C ARG A 582 43.33 -2.41 8.46
N THR A 583 44.10 -1.46 8.94
CA THR A 583 45.58 -1.51 8.92
C THR A 583 46.08 -1.77 10.34
N ILE A 584 46.93 -2.78 10.50
CA ILE A 584 47.65 -3.11 11.74
C ILE A 584 49.11 -2.74 11.53
N ASN A 585 49.54 -1.61 12.08
CA ASN A 585 50.92 -1.17 12.03
C ASN A 585 51.63 -1.59 13.32
N ILE A 586 52.82 -2.19 13.24
CA ILE A 586 53.70 -2.46 14.38
C ILE A 586 55.11 -1.91 14.11
N TRP A 587 55.71 -1.28 15.12
CA TRP A 587 57.05 -0.67 15.04
C TRP A 587 57.72 -0.59 16.42
N GLY A 588 58.84 0.15 16.51
CA GLY A 588 59.60 0.33 17.75
C GLY A 588 60.76 -0.66 17.87
N THR A 589 61.14 -0.97 19.11
CA THR A 589 62.24 -1.89 19.44
C THR A 589 61.77 -2.96 20.41
N THR A 590 62.55 -4.02 20.59
CA THR A 590 62.28 -5.19 21.43
C THR A 590 61.97 -4.91 22.92
N LEU A 591 62.31 -3.71 23.41
CA LEU A 591 61.98 -3.26 24.77
C LEU A 591 60.76 -2.33 24.81
N TYR A 592 60.43 -1.71 23.68
CA TYR A 592 59.36 -0.73 23.54
C TYR A 592 58.65 -0.92 22.18
N PRO A 593 57.95 -2.05 21.98
CA PRO A 593 57.10 -2.23 20.81
C PRO A 593 55.98 -1.20 20.83
N ARG A 594 55.58 -0.74 19.65
CA ARG A 594 54.47 0.20 19.45
C ARG A 594 53.57 -0.32 18.33
N HIS A 595 52.29 0.00 18.40
CA HIS A 595 51.33 -0.36 17.37
C HIS A 595 50.27 0.73 17.16
N SER A 596 49.58 0.66 16.02
CA SER A 596 48.34 1.38 15.75
C SER A 596 47.39 0.52 14.93
N VAL A 597 46.09 0.74 15.13
CA VAL A 597 45.02 0.12 14.34
C VAL A 597 44.25 1.25 13.66
N GLU A 598 44.28 1.28 12.34
CA GLU A 598 43.57 2.27 11.51
C GLU A 598 42.42 1.61 10.77
N ILE A 599 41.29 2.32 10.65
CA ILE A 599 40.08 1.87 9.94
C ILE A 599 39.75 2.89 8.85
N GLN A 600 39.47 2.39 7.64
CA GLN A 600 39.10 3.15 6.43
C GLN A 600 37.91 2.49 5.73
#